data_AF-A0A948WE80-F1
#
_entry.id   AF-A0A948WE80-F1
#
_cell.length_a   1.000
_cell.length_b   1.000
_cell.length_c   1.000
_cell.angle_alpha   90.00
_cell.angle_beta   90.00
_cell.angle_gamma   90.00
#
_symmetry.space_group_name_H-M   'P 1'
#
loop_
_entity.id
_entity.type
_entity.pdbx_description
1 polymer ?
#
loop_
_entity_poly.entity_id
_entity_poly.type
_entity_poly.pdbx_seq_one_letter_code
_entity_poly.pdbx_strand_id
1 'polypeptide(L)'
;MDPAEAKLKPGAADADYAQFAQRNLDKMSWLYPLVNNKLGSLLRLQLRHDHLFFMKDGGVVDEIGYGDNGKRFHERAYGKVMQTPEDITAQGYWFVEPRFNARAAYDAVQRVQDGAYYSVFSNQCQDWAYRVRVKAEQIEKAQDLQPPPGRESCPALYKEVAPTVPAAWYFGMIAVIVGVLGLGTPMMMGFHYLRFVAFLLFAIGVSDVIYAFSCRAWGTFLSTVFFGLLSMAGGAAVWLNDYFLMTRSNGVLALVLAIVGCARIGVAVRSRPFSAWVGTFVAGLLMLLTAWIAWRFRDGATAAWFTGAALSVSFISAGVSTIWLNWQLRRKSFD
;
A
#
# COMPACT_ATOMS: atom_id res chain seq x y z
N MET A 1 6.18 22.09 15.32
CA MET A 1 6.28 21.40 16.62
C MET A 1 6.20 19.91 16.34
N ASP A 2 7.21 19.14 16.73
CA ASP A 2 7.08 17.67 16.73
C ASP A 2 6.15 17.34 17.91
N PRO A 3 4.91 16.87 17.67
CA PRO A 3 4.03 16.51 18.76
C PRO A 3 4.71 15.40 19.57
N ALA A 4 4.78 15.59 20.89
CA ALA A 4 5.25 14.53 21.77
C ALA A 4 4.50 13.24 21.46
N GLU A 5 5.22 12.11 21.44
CA GLU A 5 4.65 10.80 21.14
C GLU A 5 3.40 10.56 22.00
N ALA A 6 2.25 10.41 21.34
CA ALA A 6 0.98 10.31 22.03
C ALA A 6 0.94 9.02 22.84
N LYS A 7 0.86 9.17 24.16
CA LYS A 7 0.53 8.09 25.08
C LYS A 7 -0.93 8.16 25.46
N LEU A 8 -1.55 7.01 25.64
CA LEU A 8 -2.89 6.92 26.21
C LEU A 8 -2.88 7.43 27.65
N LYS A 9 -3.94 8.14 28.05
CA LYS A 9 -4.17 8.54 29.44
C LYS A 9 -4.40 7.30 30.30
N PRO A 10 -3.96 7.29 31.58
CA PRO A 10 -4.21 6.17 32.47
C PRO A 10 -5.69 5.78 32.59
N GLY A 11 -6.60 6.76 32.63
CA GLY A 11 -8.06 6.52 32.74
C GLY A 11 -8.73 5.98 31.48
N ALA A 12 -8.02 5.83 30.35
CA ALA A 12 -8.57 5.26 29.13
C ALA A 12 -8.89 3.75 29.28
N ALA A 13 -8.15 3.04 30.14
CA ALA A 13 -8.42 1.64 30.44
C ALA A 13 -9.73 1.43 31.25
N ASP A 14 -10.20 2.47 31.95
CA ASP A 14 -11.42 2.48 32.76
C ASP A 14 -12.64 3.03 32.00
N ALA A 15 -12.54 3.14 30.67
CA ALA A 15 -13.64 3.54 29.80
C ALA A 15 -14.64 2.37 29.63
N ASP A 16 -15.88 2.69 29.28
CA ASP A 16 -16.92 1.67 29.07
C ASP A 16 -16.62 0.83 27.82
N TYR A 17 -16.12 1.49 26.77
CA TYR A 17 -15.73 0.84 25.53
C TYR A 17 -14.69 1.65 24.75
N ALA A 18 -14.06 1.01 23.77
CA ALA A 18 -13.27 1.68 22.76
C ALA A 18 -13.86 1.43 21.36
N GLN A 19 -13.85 2.44 20.50
CA GLN A 19 -14.39 2.33 19.15
C GLN A 19 -13.59 3.15 18.16
N PHE A 20 -13.36 2.59 16.97
CA PHE A 20 -12.73 3.32 15.89
C PHE A 20 -13.73 4.25 15.20
N ALA A 21 -13.28 5.42 14.78
CA ALA A 21 -13.97 6.26 13.82
C ALA A 21 -13.05 6.54 12.63
N GLN A 22 -13.64 6.73 11.45
CA GLN A 22 -12.94 7.02 10.21
C GLN A 22 -13.29 8.42 9.73
N ARG A 23 -12.33 9.14 9.16
CA ARG A 23 -12.54 10.39 8.41
C ARG A 23 -11.89 10.27 7.04
N ASN A 24 -12.55 10.74 5.99
CA ASN A 24 -11.89 10.80 4.69
C ASN A 24 -10.81 11.91 4.68
N LEU A 25 -9.66 11.66 4.05
CA LEU A 25 -8.58 12.64 3.89
C LEU A 25 -8.88 13.55 2.68
N ASP A 26 -9.99 14.26 2.75
CA ASP A 26 -10.63 14.94 1.60
C ASP A 26 -9.85 16.13 1.04
N LYS A 27 -9.01 16.75 1.88
CA LYS A 27 -8.37 18.02 1.58
C LYS A 27 -6.89 17.91 1.18
N MET A 28 -6.32 16.71 1.18
CA MET A 28 -4.86 16.53 1.03
C MET A 28 -4.43 15.77 -0.23
N SER A 29 -5.35 15.34 -1.09
CA SER A 29 -5.00 14.54 -2.26
C SER A 29 -5.75 14.95 -3.52
N TRP A 30 -5.00 15.35 -4.55
CA TRP A 30 -5.52 15.57 -5.91
C TRP A 30 -6.15 14.29 -6.51
N LEU A 31 -5.87 13.11 -5.92
CA LEU A 31 -6.52 11.85 -6.28
C LEU A 31 -7.94 11.71 -5.73
N TYR A 32 -8.44 12.67 -4.94
CA TYR A 32 -9.78 12.64 -4.33
C TYR A 32 -10.89 12.16 -5.29
N PRO A 33 -11.00 12.66 -6.55
CA PRO A 33 -12.05 12.22 -7.46
C PRO A 33 -11.96 10.75 -7.86
N LEU A 34 -10.77 10.14 -7.77
CA LEU A 34 -10.51 8.74 -8.14
C LEU A 34 -10.67 7.78 -6.95
N VAL A 35 -10.33 8.23 -5.74
CA VAL A 35 -10.20 7.38 -4.54
C VAL A 35 -11.43 7.40 -3.62
N ASN A 36 -12.19 8.50 -3.60
CA ASN A 36 -13.36 8.68 -2.73
C ASN A 36 -14.70 8.57 -3.49
N ASN A 37 -14.73 7.76 -4.55
CA ASN A 37 -15.94 7.45 -5.31
C ASN A 37 -16.30 5.95 -5.20
N LYS A 38 -17.35 5.49 -5.89
CA LYS A 38 -17.74 4.07 -5.90
C LYS A 38 -16.61 3.14 -6.39
N LEU A 39 -15.83 3.58 -7.40
CA LEU A 39 -14.70 2.83 -7.95
C LEU A 39 -13.54 2.76 -6.95
N GLY A 40 -13.15 3.87 -6.30
CA GLY A 40 -12.16 3.89 -5.24
C GLY A 40 -12.57 3.06 -4.03
N SER A 41 -13.88 3.00 -3.73
CA SER A 41 -14.43 2.09 -2.73
C SER A 41 -14.36 0.62 -3.17
N LEU A 42 -14.66 0.31 -4.43
CA LEU A 42 -14.57 -1.03 -5.01
C LEU A 42 -13.11 -1.53 -5.01
N LEU A 43 -12.19 -0.66 -5.42
CA LEU A 43 -10.75 -0.94 -5.47
C LEU A 43 -10.08 -0.80 -4.10
N ARG A 44 -10.80 -0.34 -3.06
CA ARG A 44 -10.27 -0.04 -1.72
C ARG A 44 -9.05 0.88 -1.74
N LEU A 45 -9.07 1.88 -2.62
CA LEU A 45 -8.08 2.96 -2.68
C LEU A 45 -8.43 4.10 -1.73
N GLN A 46 -9.19 3.85 -0.67
CA GLN A 46 -9.74 4.90 0.17
C GLN A 46 -8.65 5.57 1.02
N LEU A 47 -8.48 6.88 0.84
CA LEU A 47 -7.65 7.69 1.71
C LEU A 47 -8.45 8.06 2.96
N ARG A 48 -8.50 7.18 3.96
CA ARG A 48 -9.17 7.43 5.24
C ARG A 48 -8.23 7.40 6.42
N HIS A 49 -8.51 8.24 7.39
CA HIS A 49 -7.82 8.26 8.67
C HIS A 49 -8.70 7.55 9.70
N ASP A 50 -8.18 6.48 10.30
CA ASP A 50 -8.81 5.73 11.37
C ASP A 50 -8.26 6.23 12.73
N HIS A 51 -9.16 6.52 13.65
CA HIS A 51 -8.83 7.07 14.97
C HIS A 51 -9.57 6.26 16.03
N LEU A 52 -8.89 5.86 17.11
CA LEU A 52 -9.48 5.09 18.18
C LEU A 52 -9.96 6.02 19.29
N PHE A 53 -11.20 5.88 19.72
CA PHE A 53 -11.80 6.67 20.81
C PHE A 53 -12.13 5.75 21.98
N PHE A 54 -11.82 6.20 23.20
CA PHE A 54 -12.21 5.56 24.46
C PHE A 54 -13.40 6.35 25.02
N MET A 55 -14.50 5.66 25.27
CA MET A 55 -15.80 6.25 25.57
C MET A 55 -16.25 5.86 26.98
N LYS A 56 -16.67 6.83 27.79
CA LYS A 56 -17.20 6.63 29.14
C LYS A 56 -18.38 7.56 29.41
N ASP A 57 -19.48 7.04 29.90
CA ASP A 57 -20.70 7.81 30.21
C ASP A 57 -21.19 8.66 29.02
N GLY A 58 -21.00 8.15 27.79
CA GLY A 58 -21.34 8.85 26.54
C GLY A 58 -20.33 9.92 26.09
N GLY A 59 -19.28 10.20 26.86
CA GLY A 59 -18.21 11.13 26.50
C GLY A 59 -16.90 10.46 26.07
N VAL A 60 -16.06 11.20 25.37
CA VAL A 60 -14.70 10.79 24.97
C VAL A 60 -13.74 11.07 26.14
N VAL A 61 -13.16 10.01 26.72
CA VAL A 61 -12.15 10.17 27.78
C VAL A 61 -10.74 10.28 27.22
N ASP A 62 -10.48 9.60 26.10
CA ASP A 62 -9.21 9.67 25.39
C ASP A 62 -9.38 9.27 23.92
N GLU A 63 -8.47 9.73 23.09
CA GLU A 63 -8.48 9.47 21.66
C GLU A 63 -7.06 9.25 21.16
N ILE A 64 -6.84 8.32 20.22
CA ILE A 64 -5.53 8.13 19.65
C ILE A 64 -5.62 7.79 18.16
N GLY A 65 -4.94 8.60 17.37
CA GLY A 65 -4.80 8.46 15.93
C GLY A 65 -3.38 8.05 15.59
N TYR A 66 -3.19 7.64 14.34
CA TYR A 66 -1.88 7.24 13.83
C TYR A 66 -1.51 8.03 12.58
N GLY A 67 -0.42 8.77 12.68
CA GLY A 67 0.06 9.66 11.64
C GLY A 67 0.76 8.91 10.51
N ASP A 68 0.86 9.58 9.38
CA ASP A 68 1.68 9.18 8.23
C ASP A 68 3.20 9.28 8.50
N ASN A 69 3.61 9.84 9.65
CA ASN A 69 4.98 9.76 10.16
C ASN A 69 5.26 8.46 10.91
N GLY A 70 4.29 7.54 11.00
CA GLY A 70 4.44 6.33 11.80
C GLY A 70 4.48 6.60 13.30
N LYS A 71 3.94 7.73 13.77
CA LYS A 71 3.80 8.07 15.19
C LYS A 71 2.32 8.23 15.55
N ARG A 72 1.97 7.87 16.78
CA ARG A 72 0.65 8.19 17.35
C ARG A 72 0.49 9.69 17.59
N PHE A 73 -0.74 10.17 17.51
CA PHE A 73 -1.08 11.54 17.88
C PHE A 73 -2.48 11.64 18.51
N HIS A 74 -2.72 12.71 19.26
CA HIS A 74 -4.04 13.11 19.73
C HIS A 74 -4.57 14.24 18.84
N GLU A 75 -5.83 14.21 18.40
CA GLU A 75 -6.41 15.31 17.59
C GLU A 75 -6.49 16.63 18.39
N ARG A 76 -6.65 16.57 19.72
CA ARG A 76 -6.57 17.77 20.59
C ARG A 76 -5.23 18.49 20.53
N ALA A 77 -4.13 17.80 20.20
CA ALA A 77 -2.83 18.44 19.99
C ALA A 77 -2.81 19.37 18.76
N TYR A 78 -3.81 19.24 17.88
CA TYR A 78 -4.03 20.08 16.71
C TYR A 78 -5.23 21.02 16.89
N GLY A 79 -5.69 21.24 18.13
CA GLY A 79 -6.81 22.11 18.45
C GLY A 79 -8.19 21.53 18.15
N LYS A 80 -8.28 20.24 17.80
CA LYS A 80 -9.55 19.55 17.56
C LYS A 80 -9.96 18.76 18.80
N VAL A 81 -10.67 19.43 19.69
CA VAL A 81 -11.20 18.81 20.91
C VAL A 81 -12.50 18.08 20.55
N MET A 82 -12.58 16.80 20.89
CA MET A 82 -13.77 15.96 20.71
C MET A 82 -14.14 15.37 22.06
N GLN A 83 -15.19 15.89 22.69
CA GLN A 83 -15.65 15.43 24.01
C GLN A 83 -16.89 14.55 23.88
N THR A 84 -17.66 14.70 22.81
CA THR A 84 -18.88 13.92 22.56
C THR A 84 -18.88 13.27 21.17
N PRO A 85 -19.76 12.27 20.91
CA PRO A 85 -19.99 11.72 19.58
C PRO A 85 -20.35 12.76 18.51
N GLU A 86 -21.07 13.82 18.90
CA GLU A 86 -21.43 14.92 18.02
C GLU A 86 -20.20 15.71 17.59
N ASP A 87 -19.25 15.97 18.50
CA ASP A 87 -17.98 16.62 18.17
C ASP A 87 -17.18 15.79 17.17
N ILE A 88 -17.12 14.47 17.37
CA ILE A 88 -16.44 13.53 16.46
C ILE A 88 -17.02 13.66 15.05
N THR A 89 -18.35 13.67 14.96
CA THR A 89 -19.07 13.84 13.69
C THR A 89 -18.84 15.22 13.07
N ALA A 90 -18.83 16.28 13.88
CA ALA A 90 -18.53 17.63 13.43
C ALA A 90 -17.09 17.77 12.87
N GLN A 91 -16.16 16.96 13.37
CA GLN A 91 -14.79 16.84 12.83
C GLN A 91 -14.69 15.96 11.57
N GLY A 92 -15.82 15.47 11.06
CA GLY A 92 -15.93 14.64 9.85
C GLY A 92 -15.63 13.16 10.06
N TYR A 93 -15.53 12.71 11.32
CA TYR A 93 -15.38 11.30 11.64
C TYR A 93 -16.74 10.60 11.72
N TRP A 94 -16.80 9.32 11.37
CA TRP A 94 -17.94 8.44 11.64
C TRP A 94 -17.45 7.14 12.27
N PHE A 95 -18.18 6.63 13.25
CA PHE A 95 -17.80 5.40 13.94
C PHE A 95 -17.88 4.17 13.03
N VAL A 96 -16.97 3.23 13.22
CA VAL A 96 -16.98 1.93 12.54
C VAL A 96 -17.03 0.81 13.58
N GLU A 97 -17.68 -0.28 13.19
CA GLU A 97 -17.74 -1.49 14.01
C GLU A 97 -16.44 -2.31 13.94
N PRO A 98 -16.19 -3.17 14.95
CA PRO A 98 -16.96 -3.34 16.19
C PRO A 98 -16.54 -2.35 17.30
N ARG A 99 -17.29 -2.37 18.42
CA ARG A 99 -16.82 -1.83 19.71
C ARG A 99 -15.94 -2.88 20.39
N PHE A 100 -14.92 -2.42 21.08
CA PHE A 100 -13.96 -3.24 21.81
C PHE A 100 -14.08 -2.95 23.31
N ASN A 101 -13.76 -3.95 24.13
CA ASN A 101 -13.50 -3.76 25.54
C ASN A 101 -12.35 -2.74 25.70
N ALA A 102 -12.58 -1.68 26.48
CA ALA A 102 -11.63 -0.58 26.60
C ALA A 102 -10.26 -1.03 27.10
N ARG A 103 -10.22 -1.94 28.09
CA ARG A 103 -8.97 -2.48 28.63
C ARG A 103 -8.20 -3.29 27.58
N ALA A 104 -8.89 -4.12 26.81
CA ALA A 104 -8.26 -4.89 25.74
C ALA A 104 -7.69 -3.99 24.63
N ALA A 105 -8.45 -2.97 24.23
CA ALA A 105 -7.99 -1.98 23.24
C ALA A 105 -6.82 -1.14 23.75
N TYR A 106 -6.84 -0.75 25.03
CA TYR A 106 -5.72 -0.06 25.68
C TYR A 106 -4.45 -0.90 25.63
N ASP A 107 -4.52 -2.16 26.06
CA ASP A 107 -3.40 -3.10 26.03
C ASP A 107 -2.93 -3.37 24.59
N ALA A 108 -3.85 -3.46 23.63
CA ALA A 108 -3.55 -3.64 22.22
C ALA A 108 -2.71 -2.48 21.68
N VAL A 109 -3.11 -1.23 21.96
CA VAL A 109 -2.35 -0.04 21.56
C VAL A 109 -0.95 -0.06 22.18
N GLN A 110 -0.78 -0.47 23.44
CA GLN A 110 0.55 -0.57 24.05
C GLN A 110 1.44 -1.65 23.41
N ARG A 111 0.85 -2.75 22.90
CA ARG A 111 1.60 -3.89 22.33
C ARG A 111 1.87 -3.77 20.83
N VAL A 112 1.05 -3.03 20.10
CA VAL A 112 1.26 -2.79 18.66
C VAL A 112 2.44 -1.85 18.50
N GLN A 113 3.46 -2.28 17.76
CA GLN A 113 4.63 -1.44 17.48
C GLN A 113 4.26 -0.31 16.52
N ASP A 114 4.73 0.88 16.86
CA ASP A 114 4.76 2.03 15.97
C ASP A 114 5.89 1.87 14.93
N GLY A 115 5.84 2.65 13.87
CA GLY A 115 6.71 2.51 12.71
C GLY A 115 6.06 2.92 11.40
N ALA A 116 6.89 3.22 10.41
CA ALA A 116 6.42 3.55 9.08
C ALA A 116 6.25 2.25 8.27
N TYR A 117 4.99 1.84 8.06
CA TYR A 117 4.65 0.62 7.31
C TYR A 117 4.36 1.00 5.85
N TYR A 118 5.40 1.05 5.02
CA TYR A 118 5.25 1.48 3.63
C TYR A 118 4.76 0.35 2.72
N SER A 119 3.58 0.55 2.15
CA SER A 119 3.11 -0.13 0.93
C SER A 119 2.46 0.93 0.03
N VAL A 120 2.69 0.83 -1.29
CA VAL A 120 2.24 1.78 -2.34
C VAL A 120 0.73 2.11 -2.24
N PHE A 121 -0.05 1.22 -1.64
CA PHE A 121 -1.51 1.34 -1.51
C PHE A 121 -2.01 1.19 -0.07
N SER A 122 -1.12 1.02 0.91
CA SER A 122 -1.52 0.87 2.31
C SER A 122 -1.44 2.22 3.01
N ASN A 123 -2.60 2.71 3.44
CA ASN A 123 -2.65 3.82 4.36
C ASN A 123 -2.14 3.34 5.73
N GLN A 124 -1.00 3.87 6.18
CA GLN A 124 -0.37 3.49 7.45
C GLN A 124 -1.32 3.55 8.64
N CYS A 125 -2.23 4.52 8.62
CA CYS A 125 -3.24 4.69 9.64
C CYS A 125 -4.23 3.51 9.67
N GLN A 126 -4.67 3.04 8.50
CA GLN A 126 -5.57 1.88 8.40
C GLN A 126 -4.87 0.57 8.77
N ASP A 127 -3.61 0.40 8.38
CA ASP A 127 -2.83 -0.78 8.77
C ASP A 127 -2.61 -0.84 10.29
N TRP A 128 -2.22 0.29 10.89
CA TRP A 128 -2.09 0.40 12.33
C TRP A 128 -3.43 0.11 13.03
N ALA A 129 -4.52 0.74 12.58
CA ALA A 129 -5.85 0.53 13.14
C ALA A 129 -6.25 -0.95 13.06
N TYR A 130 -6.03 -1.59 11.91
CA TYR A 130 -6.28 -3.02 11.73
C TYR A 130 -5.48 -3.89 12.71
N ARG A 131 -4.18 -3.63 12.89
CA ARG A 131 -3.34 -4.36 13.85
C ARG A 131 -3.81 -4.18 15.29
N VAL A 132 -4.25 -2.97 15.65
CA VAL A 132 -4.83 -2.70 16.97
C VAL A 132 -6.14 -3.46 17.16
N ARG A 133 -7.04 -3.50 16.16
CA ARG A 133 -8.30 -4.28 16.23
C ARG A 133 -8.03 -5.76 16.44
N VAL A 134 -7.22 -6.37 15.58
CA VAL A 134 -6.85 -7.79 15.69
C VAL A 134 -6.21 -8.08 17.04
N LYS A 135 -5.35 -7.18 17.53
CA LYS A 135 -4.71 -7.38 18.83
C LYS A 135 -5.67 -7.22 20.00
N ALA A 136 -6.65 -6.31 19.91
CA ALA A 136 -7.70 -6.15 20.91
C ALA A 136 -8.56 -7.41 21.00
N GLU A 137 -9.03 -7.94 19.87
CA GLU A 137 -9.82 -9.18 19.81
C GLU A 137 -9.06 -10.38 20.40
N GLN A 138 -7.76 -10.51 20.10
CA GLN A 138 -6.91 -11.54 20.69
C GLN A 138 -6.82 -11.41 22.21
N ILE A 139 -6.74 -10.18 22.73
CA ILE A 139 -6.66 -9.91 24.16
C ILE A 139 -8.01 -10.17 24.83
N GLU A 140 -9.11 -9.77 24.22
CA GLU A 140 -10.47 -10.06 24.69
C GLU A 140 -10.66 -11.57 24.86
N LYS A 141 -10.33 -12.34 23.82
CA LYS A 141 -10.42 -13.80 23.85
C LYS A 141 -9.47 -14.43 24.89
N ALA A 142 -8.25 -13.92 25.03
CA ALA A 142 -7.26 -14.48 25.96
C ALA A 142 -7.56 -14.16 27.43
N GLN A 143 -8.25 -13.05 27.70
CA GLN A 143 -8.59 -12.61 29.06
C GLN A 143 -10.08 -12.85 29.40
N ASP A 144 -10.83 -13.53 28.53
CA ASP A 144 -12.27 -13.75 28.64
C ASP A 144 -13.06 -12.44 28.89
N LEU A 145 -12.62 -11.35 28.25
CA LEU A 145 -13.29 -10.06 28.34
C LEU A 145 -14.40 -10.03 27.29
N GLN A 146 -15.62 -9.75 27.73
CA GLN A 146 -16.72 -9.57 26.79
C GLN A 146 -16.66 -8.18 26.14
N PRO A 147 -16.85 -8.09 24.81
CA PRO A 147 -17.06 -6.81 24.16
C PRO A 147 -18.37 -6.21 24.67
N PRO A 148 -18.43 -4.88 24.86
CA PRO A 148 -19.60 -4.22 25.42
C PRO A 148 -20.83 -4.40 24.52
N PRO A 149 -22.04 -4.53 25.11
CA PRO A 149 -23.27 -4.67 24.34
C PRO A 149 -23.52 -3.45 23.45
N GLY A 150 -24.13 -3.69 22.29
CA GLY A 150 -24.35 -2.67 21.27
C GLY A 150 -23.60 -2.98 19.99
N ARG A 151 -24.04 -4.03 19.30
CA ARG A 151 -23.80 -4.25 17.87
C ARG A 151 -24.87 -3.58 17.00
N GLU A 152 -25.77 -2.81 17.60
CA GLU A 152 -26.98 -2.30 16.97
C GLU A 152 -27.34 -0.96 17.63
N SER A 153 -27.38 0.15 16.87
CA SER A 153 -28.29 1.31 17.11
C SER A 153 -28.03 2.58 16.29
N CYS A 154 -27.07 2.64 15.36
CA CYS A 154 -26.91 3.84 14.51
C CYS A 154 -26.58 3.54 13.03
N PRO A 155 -27.53 2.99 12.23
CA PRO A 155 -27.33 2.72 10.81
C PRO A 155 -26.80 3.91 9.99
N ALA A 156 -27.09 5.15 10.42
CA ALA A 156 -26.64 6.38 9.78
C ALA A 156 -25.13 6.67 9.93
N LEU A 157 -24.44 6.04 10.88
CA LEU A 157 -23.01 6.23 11.15
C LEU A 157 -22.13 5.11 10.59
N TYR A 158 -22.72 4.05 10.04
CA TYR A 158 -21.98 2.85 9.65
C TYR A 158 -21.72 2.77 8.15
N LYS A 159 -20.47 2.45 7.81
CA LYS A 159 -20.11 1.98 6.47
C LYS A 159 -19.14 0.81 6.61
N GLU A 160 -19.62 -0.41 6.39
CA GLU A 160 -18.75 -1.58 6.30
C GLU A 160 -17.74 -1.37 5.17
N VAL A 161 -16.46 -1.27 5.52
CA VAL A 161 -15.38 -1.35 4.53
C VAL A 161 -14.27 -2.24 5.07
N ALA A 162 -14.11 -3.40 4.46
CA ALA A 162 -13.00 -4.32 4.74
C ALA A 162 -11.65 -3.74 4.24
N PRO A 163 -10.48 -4.16 4.78
CA PRO A 163 -9.14 -3.56 4.52
C PRO A 163 -8.66 -3.67 3.06
N THR A 164 -7.71 -2.83 2.59
CA THR A 164 -7.15 -2.60 1.21
C THR A 164 -6.86 -3.80 0.27
N VAL A 165 -7.18 -5.01 0.67
CA VAL A 165 -6.99 -6.30 0.00
C VAL A 165 -7.46 -6.34 -1.49
N PRO A 166 -8.60 -5.83 -1.97
CA PRO A 166 -9.02 -6.02 -3.35
C PRO A 166 -8.15 -5.32 -4.39
N ALA A 167 -7.62 -4.13 -4.10
CA ALA A 167 -6.76 -3.39 -5.04
C ALA A 167 -5.57 -4.25 -5.50
N ALA A 168 -4.85 -4.81 -4.53
CA ALA A 168 -3.68 -5.65 -4.80
C ALA A 168 -4.05 -6.86 -5.67
N TRP A 169 -5.22 -7.46 -5.46
CA TRP A 169 -5.69 -8.57 -6.29
C TRP A 169 -5.98 -8.14 -7.73
N TYR A 170 -6.71 -7.04 -7.94
CA TYR A 170 -7.01 -6.53 -9.29
C TYR A 170 -5.75 -6.10 -10.05
N PHE A 171 -4.84 -5.35 -9.41
CA PHE A 171 -3.57 -4.98 -10.03
C PHE A 171 -2.70 -6.20 -10.33
N GLY A 172 -2.72 -7.20 -9.43
CA GLY A 172 -2.08 -8.48 -9.65
C GLY A 172 -2.60 -9.18 -10.90
N MET A 173 -3.93 -9.26 -11.07
CA MET A 173 -4.53 -9.84 -12.27
C MET A 173 -4.20 -9.05 -13.53
N ILE A 174 -4.30 -7.72 -13.50
CA ILE A 174 -3.97 -6.87 -14.65
C ILE A 174 -2.52 -7.12 -15.07
N ALA A 175 -1.58 -7.18 -14.13
CA ALA A 175 -0.19 -7.50 -14.42
C ALA A 175 -0.03 -8.88 -15.05
N VAL A 176 -0.73 -9.92 -14.54
CA VAL A 176 -0.73 -11.25 -15.18
C VAL A 176 -1.28 -11.19 -16.60
N ILE A 177 -2.42 -10.54 -16.82
CA ILE A 177 -3.05 -10.43 -18.14
C ILE A 177 -2.13 -9.71 -19.12
N VAL A 178 -1.58 -8.55 -18.73
CA VAL A 178 -0.62 -7.78 -19.55
C VAL A 178 0.61 -8.62 -19.88
N GLY A 179 1.12 -9.39 -18.91
CA GLY A 179 2.24 -10.29 -19.14
C GLY A 179 1.89 -11.45 -20.08
N VAL A 180 0.74 -12.10 -19.92
CA VAL A 180 0.30 -13.19 -20.83
C VAL A 180 0.10 -12.67 -22.25
N LEU A 181 -0.57 -11.53 -22.41
CA LEU A 181 -0.72 -10.87 -23.72
C LEU A 181 0.65 -10.52 -24.31
N GLY A 182 1.58 -10.05 -23.46
CA GLY A 182 2.96 -9.75 -23.83
C GLY A 182 3.77 -10.95 -24.33
N LEU A 183 3.40 -12.19 -23.99
CA LEU A 183 4.03 -13.39 -24.54
C LEU A 183 3.56 -13.67 -25.98
N GLY A 184 2.32 -13.30 -26.31
CA GLY A 184 1.74 -13.51 -27.64
C GLY A 184 2.03 -12.38 -28.63
N THR A 185 2.22 -11.15 -28.16
CA THR A 185 2.45 -9.96 -29.00
C THR A 185 3.75 -9.94 -29.82
N PRO A 186 4.88 -10.58 -29.43
CA PRO A 186 6.10 -10.58 -30.23
C PRO A 186 5.92 -11.22 -31.61
N MET A 187 4.88 -12.05 -31.80
CA MET A 187 4.59 -12.68 -33.09
C MET A 187 3.71 -11.82 -34.01
N MET A 188 3.03 -10.78 -33.51
CA MET A 188 2.05 -10.01 -34.33
C MET A 188 2.27 -8.49 -34.39
N MET A 189 2.85 -7.83 -33.38
CA MET A 189 2.89 -6.36 -33.31
C MET A 189 4.09 -5.79 -32.53
N GLY A 190 5.32 -6.17 -32.89
CA GLY A 190 6.54 -5.77 -32.16
C GLY A 190 6.65 -4.25 -31.90
N PHE A 191 6.35 -3.42 -32.90
CA PHE A 191 6.52 -1.96 -32.79
C PHE A 191 5.47 -1.27 -31.91
N HIS A 192 4.19 -1.57 -32.11
CA HIS A 192 3.10 -0.99 -31.30
C HIS A 192 3.17 -1.45 -29.84
N TYR A 193 3.57 -2.71 -29.61
CA TYR A 193 3.78 -3.23 -28.27
C TYR A 193 4.93 -2.50 -27.56
N LEU A 194 6.07 -2.32 -28.23
CA LEU A 194 7.20 -1.56 -27.67
C LEU A 194 6.82 -0.12 -27.32
N ARG A 195 6.04 0.57 -28.18
CA ARG A 195 5.52 1.91 -27.86
C ARG A 195 4.56 1.89 -26.67
N PHE A 196 3.66 0.91 -26.60
CA PHE A 196 2.76 0.75 -25.44
C PHE A 196 3.54 0.51 -24.14
N VAL A 197 4.56 -0.35 -24.16
CA VAL A 197 5.45 -0.58 -23.02
C VAL A 197 6.20 0.70 -22.65
N ALA A 198 6.69 1.47 -23.64
CA ALA A 198 7.36 2.75 -23.41
C ALA A 198 6.43 3.77 -22.74
N PHE A 199 5.17 3.84 -23.18
CA PHE A 199 4.14 4.66 -22.55
C PHE A 199 3.88 4.25 -21.10
N LEU A 200 3.73 2.94 -20.84
CA LEU A 200 3.54 2.44 -19.48
C LEU A 200 4.76 2.75 -18.59
N LEU A 201 5.98 2.58 -19.11
CA LEU A 201 7.21 2.88 -18.38
C LEU A 201 7.31 4.38 -18.04
N PHE A 202 6.92 5.25 -18.99
CA PHE A 202 6.84 6.68 -18.76
C PHE A 202 5.80 7.04 -17.68
N ALA A 203 4.59 6.46 -17.78
CA ALA A 203 3.52 6.68 -16.81
C ALA A 203 3.90 6.19 -15.40
N ILE A 204 4.58 5.04 -15.30
CA ILE A 204 5.16 4.54 -14.05
C ILE A 204 6.17 5.55 -13.50
N GLY A 205 7.07 6.04 -14.35
CA GLY A 205 8.06 7.03 -13.94
C GLY A 205 7.46 8.34 -13.42
N VAL A 206 6.41 8.85 -14.07
CA VAL A 206 5.65 10.02 -13.59
C VAL A 206 4.99 9.72 -12.25
N SER A 207 4.38 8.54 -12.10
CA SER A 207 3.77 8.12 -10.84
C SER A 207 4.79 8.03 -9.71
N ASP A 208 5.98 7.47 -9.97
CA ASP A 208 7.06 7.37 -8.98
C ASP A 208 7.58 8.75 -8.57
N VAL A 209 7.74 9.70 -9.51
CA VAL A 209 8.14 11.07 -9.19
C VAL A 209 7.10 11.75 -8.31
N ILE A 210 5.81 11.64 -8.64
CA ILE A 210 4.73 12.19 -7.80
C ILE A 210 4.71 11.51 -6.42
N TYR A 211 4.87 10.19 -6.38
CA TYR A 211 4.91 9.42 -5.13
C TYR A 211 6.10 9.80 -4.26
N ALA A 212 7.25 10.12 -4.85
CA ALA A 212 8.43 10.51 -4.11
C ALA A 212 8.15 11.73 -3.23
N PHE A 213 7.39 12.72 -3.70
CA PHE A 213 6.99 13.89 -2.87
C PHE A 213 6.10 13.53 -1.67
N SER A 214 5.53 12.32 -1.63
CA SER A 214 4.81 11.80 -0.47
C SER A 214 5.72 11.04 0.51
N CYS A 215 6.97 10.76 0.12
CA CYS A 215 7.96 10.11 0.97
C CYS A 215 8.62 11.14 1.90
N ARG A 216 8.56 10.88 3.21
CA ARG A 216 9.23 11.72 4.23
C ARG A 216 10.70 11.37 4.47
N ALA A 217 11.11 10.16 4.11
CA ALA A 217 12.50 9.72 4.25
C ALA A 217 13.33 10.10 3.01
N TRP A 218 14.42 10.84 3.23
CA TRP A 218 15.31 11.32 2.15
C TRP A 218 15.89 10.20 1.28
N GLY A 219 16.26 9.06 1.90
CA GLY A 219 16.77 7.90 1.16
C GLY A 219 15.74 7.33 0.19
N THR A 220 14.49 7.15 0.66
CA THR A 220 13.38 6.68 -0.17
C THR A 220 13.07 7.71 -1.24
N PHE A 221 12.89 8.98 -0.87
CA PHE A 221 12.65 10.09 -1.79
C PHE A 221 13.65 10.09 -2.95
N LEU A 222 14.96 10.11 -2.64
CA LEU A 222 16.00 10.21 -3.66
C LEU A 222 16.02 8.98 -4.57
N SER A 223 15.87 7.78 -4.00
CA SER A 223 15.81 6.55 -4.78
C SER A 223 14.59 6.50 -5.69
N THR A 224 13.41 6.89 -5.19
CA THR A 224 12.15 6.89 -5.94
C THR A 224 12.18 7.94 -7.05
N VAL A 225 12.66 9.17 -6.77
CA VAL A 225 12.85 10.18 -7.82
C VAL A 225 13.81 9.67 -8.89
N PHE A 226 14.95 9.10 -8.49
CA PHE A 226 15.93 8.57 -9.43
C PHE A 226 15.34 7.49 -10.35
N PHE A 227 14.66 6.49 -9.78
CA PHE A 227 14.02 5.43 -10.57
C PHE A 227 12.86 5.95 -11.41
N GLY A 228 12.11 6.93 -10.90
CA GLY A 228 11.04 7.59 -11.63
C GLY A 228 11.57 8.33 -12.87
N LEU A 229 12.60 9.15 -12.70
CA LEU A 229 13.27 9.85 -13.79
C LEU A 229 13.93 8.89 -14.79
N LEU A 230 14.56 7.81 -14.32
CA LEU A 230 15.14 6.78 -15.18
C LEU A 230 14.06 6.10 -16.04
N SER A 231 12.91 5.80 -15.44
CA SER A 231 11.76 5.19 -16.14
C SER A 231 11.14 6.17 -17.14
N MET A 232 10.98 7.46 -16.77
CA MET A 232 10.54 8.51 -17.69
C MET A 232 11.50 8.66 -18.87
N ALA A 233 12.81 8.74 -18.62
CA ALA A 233 13.81 8.87 -19.66
C ALA A 233 13.83 7.65 -20.59
N GLY A 234 13.75 6.44 -20.01
CA GLY A 234 13.67 5.19 -20.77
C GLY A 234 12.42 5.13 -21.65
N GLY A 235 11.25 5.44 -21.08
CA GLY A 235 9.98 5.49 -21.82
C GLY A 235 10.00 6.54 -22.94
N ALA A 236 10.47 7.76 -22.65
CA ALA A 236 10.57 8.83 -23.63
C ALA A 236 11.57 8.52 -24.76
N ALA A 237 12.73 7.93 -24.44
CA ALA A 237 13.74 7.56 -25.44
C ALA A 237 13.22 6.51 -26.42
N VAL A 238 12.50 5.50 -25.91
CA VAL A 238 11.87 4.47 -26.74
C VAL A 238 10.70 5.07 -27.55
N TRP A 239 9.93 5.99 -26.98
CA TRP A 239 8.80 6.62 -27.66
C TRP A 239 9.20 7.58 -28.79
N LEU A 240 10.24 8.39 -28.60
CA LEU A 240 10.62 9.48 -29.49
C LEU A 240 11.61 9.07 -30.60
N ASN A 241 12.30 7.93 -30.46
CA ASN A 241 13.39 7.57 -31.36
C ASN A 241 13.27 6.11 -31.83
N ASP A 242 12.68 5.94 -33.02
CA ASP A 242 12.52 4.63 -33.66
C ASP A 242 13.88 3.96 -33.98
N TYR A 243 14.92 4.74 -34.28
CA TYR A 243 16.27 4.20 -34.50
C TYR A 243 16.86 3.63 -33.20
N PHE A 244 16.71 4.34 -32.08
CA PHE A 244 17.09 3.86 -30.75
C PHE A 244 16.30 2.60 -30.38
N LEU A 245 15.00 2.60 -30.69
CA LEU A 245 14.10 1.46 -30.50
C LEU A 245 14.57 0.21 -31.25
N MET A 246 15.10 0.35 -32.46
CA MET A 246 15.57 -0.79 -33.26
C MET A 246 16.99 -1.24 -32.94
N THR A 247 17.89 -0.34 -32.56
CA THR A 247 19.33 -0.64 -32.49
C THR A 247 19.89 -0.77 -31.08
N ARG A 248 19.33 -0.06 -30.09
CA ARG A 248 19.93 0.03 -28.74
C ARG A 248 18.98 -0.27 -27.59
N SER A 249 17.67 -0.33 -27.86
CA SER A 249 16.63 -0.56 -26.84
C SER A 249 16.85 -1.85 -26.06
N ASN A 250 17.28 -2.95 -26.70
CA ASN A 250 17.50 -4.23 -26.04
C ASN A 250 18.63 -4.17 -25.00
N GLY A 251 19.75 -3.50 -25.33
CA GLY A 251 20.85 -3.32 -24.40
C GLY A 251 20.47 -2.44 -23.21
N VAL A 252 19.70 -1.38 -23.47
CA VAL A 252 19.19 -0.47 -22.42
C VAL A 252 18.20 -1.19 -21.52
N LEU A 253 17.28 -1.97 -22.09
CA LEU A 253 16.32 -2.75 -21.33
C LEU A 253 17.00 -3.81 -20.47
N ALA A 254 17.99 -4.53 -21.02
CA ALA A 254 18.78 -5.47 -20.25
C ALA A 254 19.44 -4.80 -19.04
N LEU A 255 20.01 -3.60 -19.21
CA LEU A 255 20.59 -2.84 -18.10
C LEU A 255 19.54 -2.44 -17.06
N VAL A 256 18.37 -1.96 -17.49
CA VAL A 256 17.25 -1.59 -16.60
C VAL A 256 16.77 -2.81 -15.81
N LEU A 257 16.55 -3.95 -16.47
CA LEU A 257 16.15 -5.21 -15.83
C LEU A 257 17.21 -5.66 -14.80
N ALA A 258 18.50 -5.50 -15.11
CA ALA A 258 19.58 -5.83 -14.20
C ALA A 258 19.55 -4.96 -12.93
N ILE A 259 19.42 -3.64 -13.10
CA ILE A 259 19.33 -2.67 -11.99
C ILE A 259 18.11 -2.98 -11.11
N VAL A 260 16.94 -3.17 -11.71
CA VAL A 260 15.70 -3.48 -10.99
C VAL A 260 15.79 -4.84 -10.28
N GLY A 261 16.40 -5.84 -10.92
CA GLY A 261 16.68 -7.15 -10.31
C GLY A 261 17.55 -7.04 -9.06
N CYS A 262 18.68 -6.31 -9.16
CA CYS A 262 19.54 -6.02 -8.02
C CYS A 262 18.81 -5.27 -6.89
N ALA A 263 18.03 -4.25 -7.23
CA ALA A 263 17.26 -3.49 -6.25
C ALA A 263 16.24 -4.38 -5.52
N ARG A 264 15.51 -5.25 -6.24
CA ARG A 264 14.57 -6.21 -5.65
C ARG A 264 15.25 -7.20 -4.72
N ILE A 265 16.42 -7.70 -5.08
CA ILE A 265 17.22 -8.56 -4.20
C ILE A 265 17.61 -7.80 -2.93
N GLY A 266 18.09 -6.56 -3.07
CA GLY A 266 18.43 -5.71 -1.93
C GLY A 266 17.25 -5.44 -0.99
N VAL A 267 16.07 -5.14 -1.54
CA VAL A 267 14.83 -4.99 -0.78
C VAL A 267 14.46 -6.30 -0.09
N ALA A 268 14.47 -7.41 -0.81
CA ALA A 268 14.12 -8.72 -0.25
C ALA A 268 15.03 -9.13 0.92
N VAL A 269 16.33 -8.89 0.82
CA VAL A 269 17.29 -9.17 1.91
C VAL A 269 17.02 -8.28 3.12
N ARG A 270 16.77 -6.98 2.92
CA ARG A 270 16.44 -6.04 4.01
C ARG A 270 15.08 -6.30 4.65
N SER A 271 14.12 -6.83 3.89
CA SER A 271 12.77 -7.11 4.37
C SER A 271 12.65 -8.44 5.13
N ARG A 272 13.74 -9.15 5.43
CA ARG A 272 13.66 -10.33 6.31
C ARG A 272 13.25 -9.88 7.74
N PRO A 273 12.30 -10.58 8.40
CA PRO A 273 11.68 -11.87 8.05
C PRO A 273 10.27 -11.78 7.43
N PHE A 274 9.83 -10.67 6.82
CA PHE A 274 8.47 -10.55 6.25
C PHE A 274 8.14 -11.68 5.26
N SER A 275 6.97 -12.32 5.34
CA SER A 275 6.69 -13.57 4.58
C SER A 275 6.84 -13.46 3.06
N ALA A 276 6.77 -12.25 2.50
CA ALA A 276 6.93 -12.00 1.07
C ALA A 276 8.40 -11.98 0.59
N TRP A 277 9.39 -11.94 1.49
CA TRP A 277 10.79 -11.69 1.14
C TRP A 277 11.34 -12.71 0.13
N VAL A 278 10.96 -13.99 0.27
CA VAL A 278 11.40 -15.07 -0.64
C VAL A 278 10.88 -14.82 -2.07
N GLY A 279 9.62 -14.42 -2.20
CA GLY A 279 9.02 -14.14 -3.51
C GLY A 279 9.70 -12.97 -4.21
N THR A 280 9.93 -11.87 -3.48
CA THR A 280 10.66 -10.71 -4.01
C THR A 280 12.10 -11.05 -4.40
N PHE A 281 12.77 -11.90 -3.62
CA PHE A 281 14.13 -12.35 -3.90
C PHE A 281 14.21 -13.18 -5.19
N VAL A 282 13.34 -14.20 -5.32
CA VAL A 282 13.27 -15.06 -6.51
C VAL A 282 12.91 -14.24 -7.75
N ALA A 283 11.97 -13.30 -7.63
CA ALA A 283 11.63 -12.39 -8.73
C ALA A 283 12.84 -11.54 -9.16
N GLY A 284 13.65 -11.06 -8.21
CA GLY A 284 14.88 -10.34 -8.52
C GLY A 284 15.91 -11.19 -9.26
N LEU A 285 16.11 -12.45 -8.86
CA LEU A 285 17.00 -13.39 -9.56
C LEU A 285 16.51 -13.70 -10.98
N LEU A 286 15.20 -13.92 -11.16
CA LEU A 286 14.61 -14.13 -12.48
C LEU A 286 14.82 -12.90 -13.38
N MET A 287 14.69 -11.68 -12.85
CA MET A 287 14.98 -10.46 -13.61
C MET A 287 16.46 -10.35 -14.01
N LEU A 288 17.40 -10.74 -13.15
CA LEU A 288 18.83 -10.77 -13.48
C LEU A 288 19.14 -11.81 -14.58
N LEU A 289 18.59 -13.01 -14.48
CA LEU A 289 18.72 -14.03 -15.52
C LEU A 289 18.16 -13.52 -16.85
N THR A 290 17.00 -12.90 -16.78
CA THR A 290 16.32 -12.31 -17.93
C THR A 290 17.14 -11.18 -18.57
N ALA A 291 17.72 -10.30 -17.76
CA ALA A 291 18.64 -9.25 -18.20
C ALA A 291 19.87 -9.83 -18.92
N TRP A 292 20.45 -10.90 -18.37
CA TRP A 292 21.58 -11.58 -18.97
C TRP A 292 21.24 -12.18 -20.34
N ILE A 293 20.09 -12.86 -20.46
CA ILE A 293 19.59 -13.39 -21.74
C ILE A 293 19.36 -12.25 -22.73
N ALA A 294 18.65 -11.19 -22.34
CA ALA A 294 18.38 -10.03 -23.17
C ALA A 294 19.68 -9.36 -23.66
N TRP A 295 20.70 -9.28 -22.82
CA TRP A 295 22.01 -8.77 -23.20
C TRP A 295 22.73 -9.68 -24.21
N ARG A 296 22.72 -10.99 -23.99
CA ARG A 296 23.41 -11.97 -24.83
C ARG A 296 22.83 -12.07 -26.23
N PHE A 297 21.52 -11.87 -26.36
CA PHE A 297 20.76 -11.94 -27.61
C PHE A 297 20.28 -10.56 -28.08
N ARG A 298 20.91 -9.46 -27.62
CA ARG A 298 20.47 -8.09 -27.96
C ARG A 298 20.58 -7.77 -29.45
N ASP A 299 21.49 -8.45 -30.14
CA ASP A 299 21.83 -8.26 -31.54
C ASP A 299 21.11 -9.34 -32.37
N GLY A 300 20.10 -8.95 -33.16
CA GLY A 300 19.39 -9.84 -34.08
C GLY A 300 17.86 -9.76 -33.99
N ALA A 301 17.19 -10.39 -34.95
CA ALA A 301 15.72 -10.42 -35.02
C ALA A 301 15.07 -11.14 -33.82
N THR A 302 15.80 -12.07 -33.19
CA THR A 302 15.36 -12.79 -31.98
C THR A 302 15.41 -11.94 -30.72
N ALA A 303 16.15 -10.83 -30.72
CA ALA A 303 16.30 -9.95 -29.57
C ALA A 303 14.96 -9.40 -29.08
N ALA A 304 14.11 -8.96 -30.01
CA ALA A 304 12.77 -8.44 -29.70
C ALA A 304 11.89 -9.50 -29.04
N TRP A 305 12.00 -10.76 -29.47
CA TRP A 305 11.25 -11.87 -28.88
C TRP A 305 11.69 -12.15 -27.45
N PHE A 306 13.00 -12.29 -27.20
CA PHE A 306 13.53 -12.51 -25.86
C PHE A 306 13.21 -11.35 -24.92
N THR A 307 13.31 -10.11 -25.40
CA THR A 307 12.93 -8.88 -24.68
C THR A 307 11.43 -8.85 -24.34
N GLY A 308 10.54 -9.21 -25.27
CA GLY A 308 9.10 -9.27 -25.01
C GLY A 308 8.77 -10.37 -23.99
N ALA A 309 9.36 -11.57 -24.16
CA ALA A 309 9.17 -12.68 -23.24
C ALA A 309 9.68 -12.36 -21.82
N ALA A 310 10.85 -11.73 -21.74
CA ALA A 310 11.47 -11.23 -20.52
C ALA A 310 10.55 -10.30 -19.71
N LEU A 311 10.03 -9.27 -20.37
CA LEU A 311 9.14 -8.29 -19.77
C LEU A 311 7.84 -8.95 -19.29
N SER A 312 7.32 -9.86 -20.12
CA SER A 312 6.10 -10.61 -19.86
C SER A 312 6.20 -11.53 -18.65
N VAL A 313 7.28 -12.31 -18.56
CA VAL A 313 7.58 -13.14 -17.38
C VAL A 313 7.70 -12.26 -16.13
N SER A 314 8.30 -11.08 -16.24
CA SER A 314 8.41 -10.13 -15.14
C SER A 314 7.05 -9.63 -14.66
N PHE A 315 6.14 -9.28 -15.58
CA PHE A 315 4.77 -8.86 -15.26
C PHE A 315 3.93 -10.00 -14.66
N ILE A 316 4.00 -11.20 -15.22
CA ILE A 316 3.33 -12.38 -14.68
C ILE A 316 3.84 -12.66 -13.26
N SER A 317 5.16 -12.68 -13.06
CA SER A 317 5.77 -12.91 -11.75
C SER A 317 5.33 -11.86 -10.73
N ALA A 318 5.35 -10.57 -11.09
CA ALA A 318 4.87 -9.50 -10.23
C ALA A 318 3.38 -9.64 -9.88
N GLY A 319 2.55 -9.98 -10.87
CA GLY A 319 1.12 -10.17 -10.71
C GLY A 319 0.79 -11.36 -9.79
N VAL A 320 1.39 -12.52 -10.05
CA VAL A 320 1.26 -13.73 -9.22
C VAL A 320 1.73 -13.47 -7.80
N SER A 321 2.88 -12.81 -7.61
CA SER A 321 3.38 -12.47 -6.28
C SER A 321 2.40 -11.57 -5.50
N THR A 322 1.75 -10.63 -6.19
CA THR A 322 0.78 -9.72 -5.57
C THR A 322 -0.51 -10.46 -5.19
N ILE A 323 -1.01 -11.34 -6.07
CA ILE A 323 -2.17 -12.21 -5.79
C ILE A 323 -1.86 -13.17 -4.63
N TRP A 324 -0.67 -13.76 -4.61
CA TRP A 324 -0.23 -14.66 -3.55
C TRP A 324 -0.15 -13.96 -2.19
N LEU A 325 0.45 -12.77 -2.14
CA LEU A 325 0.49 -11.96 -0.92
C LEU A 325 -0.92 -11.67 -0.40
N ASN A 326 -1.84 -11.34 -1.32
CA ASN A 326 -3.25 -11.14 -1.00
C ASN A 326 -3.87 -12.35 -0.31
N TRP A 327 -3.62 -13.53 -0.88
CA TRP A 327 -4.16 -14.78 -0.39
C TRP A 327 -3.60 -15.15 0.99
N GLN A 328 -2.30 -14.94 1.22
CA GLN A 328 -1.70 -15.13 2.55
C GLN A 328 -2.29 -14.19 3.61
N LEU A 329 -2.50 -12.91 3.26
CA LEU A 329 -3.11 -11.94 4.17
C LEU A 329 -4.54 -12.35 4.53
N ARG A 330 -5.32 -12.84 3.55
CA ARG A 330 -6.67 -13.38 3.81
C ARG A 330 -6.64 -14.62 4.70
N ARG A 331 -5.71 -15.55 4.48
CA ARG A 331 -5.63 -16.78 5.29
C ARG A 331 -5.35 -16.46 6.76
N LYS A 332 -4.41 -15.56 7.04
CA LYS A 332 -4.10 -15.10 8.41
C LYS A 332 -5.23 -14.35 9.10
N SER A 333 -6.18 -13.77 8.36
CA SER A 333 -7.36 -13.13 8.98
C SER A 333 -8.44 -14.12 9.42
N PHE A 334 -8.32 -15.40 9.04
CA PHE A 334 -9.29 -16.46 9.40
C PHE A 334 -8.75 -17.44 10.45
N ASP A 335 -7.46 -17.36 10.82
CA ASP A 335 -6.81 -18.18 11.85
C ASP A 335 -6.71 -17.39 13.18
#